data_AF-A0A1I1NID7-F1
#
_entry.id   AF-A0A1I1NID7-F1
#
_cell.length_a   1.000
_cell.length_b   1.000
_cell.length_c   1.000
_cell.angle_alpha   90.00
_cell.angle_beta   90.00
_cell.angle_gamma   90.00
#
_symmetry.space_group_name_H-M   'P 1'
#
loop_
_entity.id
_entity.type
_entity.pdbx_description
1 polymer ?
#
loop_
_entity_poly.entity_id
_entity_poly.type
_entity_poly.pdbx_seq_one_letter_code
_entity_poly.pdbx_strand_id
1 'polypeptide(L)' 'MTTEGHIAALERRHQELDRKIQTEMQSTRFDNLTVAALKRKKLEVKDEIYRFNATTQ' A
#
# COMPACT_ATOMS: atom_id res chain seq x y z
N MET A 1 -7.21 1.41 22.90
CA MET A 1 -6.34 0.86 21.84
C MET A 1 -6.40 1.85 20.69
N THR A 2 -5.31 2.60 20.49
CA THR A 2 -5.31 3.85 19.74
C THR A 2 -5.32 3.59 18.23
N THR A 3 -6.05 4.45 17.52
CA THR A 3 -6.14 4.53 16.05
C THR A 3 -4.77 4.55 15.36
N GLU A 4 -3.76 5.06 16.05
CA GLU A 4 -2.34 5.03 15.66
C GLU A 4 -1.82 3.61 15.37
N GLY A 5 -2.24 2.60 16.13
CA GLY A 5 -1.81 1.21 15.91
C GLY A 5 -2.35 0.61 14.60
N HIS A 6 -3.57 0.98 14.20
CA HIS A 6 -4.15 0.54 12.93
C HIS A 6 -3.51 1.26 11.73
N ILE A 7 -3.22 2.56 11.87
CA ILE A 7 -2.51 3.31 10.83
C ILE A 7 -1.10 2.75 10.63
N ALA A 8 -0.37 2.46 11.71
CA ALA A 8 0.96 1.87 11.62
C ALA A 8 0.96 0.48 10.93
N ALA A 9 -0.08 -0.33 11.15
CA ALA A 9 -0.24 -1.61 10.46
C ALA A 9 -0.53 -1.43 8.96
N LEU A 10 -1.37 -0.45 8.60
CA LEU A 10 -1.65 -0.11 7.21
C LEU A 10 -0.42 0.47 6.50
N GLU A 11 0.35 1.34 7.16
CA GLU A 11 1.59 1.89 6.61
C GLU A 11 2.64 0.81 6.35
N ARG A 12 2.77 -0.18 7.24
CA ARG A 12 3.63 -1.35 6.98
C ARG A 12 3.19 -2.12 5.74
N ARG A 13 1.89 -2.39 5.61
CA ARG A 13 1.32 -3.03 4.41
C ARG A 13 1.60 -2.22 3.14
N HIS A 14 1.49 -0.90 3.22
CA HIS A 14 1.81 0.00 2.12
C HIS A 14 3.30 -0.08 1.73
N GLN A 15 4.21 -0.07 2.70
CA GLN A 15 5.66 -0.26 2.45
C GLN A 15 5.97 -1.61 1.80
N GLU A 16 5.32 -2.69 2.23
CA GLU A 16 5.51 -4.01 1.61
C GLU A 16 5.02 -4.05 0.16
N LEU A 17 3.86 -3.45 -0.11
CA LEU A 17 3.35 -3.32 -1.48
C LEU A 17 4.28 -2.49 -2.35
N ASP A 18 4.81 -1.38 -1.82
CA ASP A 18 5.75 -0.51 -2.52
C ASP A 18 7.04 -1.25 -2.87
N ARG A 19 7.64 -1.97 -1.91
CA ARG A 19 8.80 -2.83 -2.16
C ARG A 19 8.52 -3.86 -3.24
N LYS A 20 7.38 -4.56 -3.18
CA LYS A 20 7.00 -5.54 -4.21
C LYS A 20 6.90 -4.89 -5.59
N ILE A 21 6.26 -3.72 -5.69
CA ILE A 21 6.18 -2.96 -6.95
C ILE A 21 7.58 -2.61 -7.46
N GLN A 22 8.46 -2.16 -6.57
CA GLN A 22 9.80 -1.74 -6.94
C GLN A 22 10.68 -2.92 -7.37
N THR A 23 10.54 -4.08 -6.75
CA THR A 23 11.21 -5.34 -7.16
C THR A 23 10.68 -5.83 -8.50
N GLU A 24 9.37 -5.82 -8.69
CA GLU A 24 8.73 -6.21 -9.96
C GLU A 24 9.15 -5.26 -11.09
N MET A 25 9.12 -3.93 -10.86
CA MET A 25 9.56 -2.93 -11.83
C MET A 25 11.04 -3.02 -12.19
N GLN A 26 11.89 -3.48 -11.26
CA GLN A 26 13.31 -3.71 -11.52
C GLN A 26 13.57 -5.02 -12.25
N SER A 27 12.59 -5.92 -12.32
CA SER A 27 12.73 -7.18 -13.05
C SER A 27 12.66 -6.92 -14.56
N THR A 28 13.60 -7.48 -15.32
CA THR A 28 13.68 -7.29 -16.78
C THR A 28 12.44 -7.77 -17.55
N ARG A 29 11.69 -8.72 -16.97
CA ARG A 29 10.38 -9.17 -17.43
C ARG A 29 9.29 -8.72 -16.45
N PHE A 30 9.25 -7.44 -16.10
CA PHE A 30 8.21 -6.95 -15.22
C PHE A 30 6.83 -7.24 -15.84
N ASP A 31 5.99 -7.93 -15.08
CA ASP A 31 4.64 -8.22 -15.52
C ASP A 31 3.77 -6.99 -15.27
N ASN A 32 3.31 -6.37 -16.36
CA ASN A 32 2.51 -5.15 -16.29
C ASN A 32 1.19 -5.38 -15.54
N LEU A 33 0.61 -6.59 -15.59
CA LEU A 33 -0.60 -6.92 -14.85
C LEU A 33 -0.30 -7.01 -13.35
N THR A 34 0.81 -7.64 -12.95
CA THR A 34 1.23 -7.72 -11.55
C THR A 34 1.51 -6.33 -10.97
N VAL A 35 2.28 -5.49 -11.69
CA VAL A 35 2.57 -4.11 -11.27
C VAL A 35 1.28 -3.28 -11.19
N ALA A 36 0.35 -3.44 -12.14
CA ALA A 36 -0.94 -2.75 -12.11
C ALA A 36 -1.80 -3.18 -10.91
N ALA A 37 -1.89 -4.50 -10.63
CA ALA A 37 -2.60 -5.03 -9.49
C ALA A 37 -2.00 -4.56 -8.15
N LEU A 38 -0.66 -4.53 -8.05
CA LEU A 38 0.02 -4.03 -6.86
C LEU A 38 -0.16 -2.53 -6.66
N LYS A 39 -0.07 -1.72 -7.73
CA LYS A 39 -0.37 -0.28 -7.66
C LYS A 39 -1.81 -0.01 -7.23
N ARG A 40 -2.76 -0.82 -7.69
CA ARG A 40 -4.17 -0.72 -7.31
C ARG A 40 -4.35 -0.99 -5.81
N LYS A 41 -3.76 -2.08 -5.30
CA LYS A 41 -3.72 -2.39 -3.87
C LYS A 41 -3.04 -1.28 -3.05
N LYS A 42 -1.94 -0.71 -3.56
CA LYS A 42 -1.25 0.40 -2.90
C LYS A 42 -2.15 1.64 -2.79
N LEU A 43 -2.92 1.94 -3.85
CA LEU A 43 -3.91 3.01 -3.86
C LEU A 43 -5.04 2.75 -2.86
N GLU A 44 -5.58 1.52 -2.81
CA GLU A 44 -6.61 1.13 -1.85
C GLU A 44 -6.13 1.29 -0.40
N VAL A 45 -4.93 0.78 -0.06
CA VAL A 45 -4.37 0.93 1.30
C VAL A 45 -4.16 2.40 1.65
N LYS A 46 -3.71 3.22 0.71
CA LYS A 46 -3.56 4.66 0.91
C LYS A 46 -4.92 5.34 1.14
N ASP A 47 -5.95 4.95 0.40
CA ASP A 47 -7.32 5.45 0.58
C ASP A 47 -7.89 5.04 1.93
N GLU A 48 -7.69 3.78 2.34
CA GLU A 48 -8.04 3.29 3.67
C GLU A 48 -7.35 4.11 4.76
N ILE A 49 -6.03 4.34 4.68
CA ILE A 49 -5.29 5.19 5.63
C ILE A 49 -5.90 6.60 5.68
N TYR A 50 -6.19 7.19 4.51
CA TYR A 50 -6.77 8.52 4.43
C TYR A 50 -8.16 8.57 5.08
N ARG A 51 -9.00 7.55 4.84
CA ARG A 51 -10.32 7.39 5.46
C ARG A 51 -10.22 7.21 6.98
N PHE A 52 -9.29 6.38 7.44
CA PHE A 52 -9.04 6.17 8.87
C PHE A 52 -8.55 7.44 9.54
N ASN A 53 -7.65 8.20 8.89
CA ASN A 53 -7.16 9.48 9.40
C ASN A 53 -8.28 10.53 9.45
N ALA A 54 -9.08 10.64 8.38
CA ALA A 54 -10.22 11.56 8.30
C ALA A 54 -11.35 11.22 9.28
N THR A 55 -11.56 9.94 9.58
CA THR A 55 -12.60 9.49 10.55
C THR A 55 -12.15 9.64 12.00
N THR A 56 -10.84 9.73 12.25
CA THR A 56 -10.26 9.87 13.60
C THR A 56 -10.20 11.32 14.06
N GLN A 57 -10.60 12.28 13.22
CA GLN A 57 -10.52 13.72 13.50
C GLN A 57 -11.83 14.31 14.03
#